data_AF-A0A7L0AK12-F1
#
_entry.id   AF-A0A7L0AK12-F1
#
_cell.length_a   1.000
_cell.length_b   1.000
_cell.length_c   1.000
_cell.angle_alpha   90.00
_cell.angle_beta   90.00
_cell.angle_gamma   90.00
#
_symmetry.space_group_name_H-M   'P 1'
#
loop_
_entity.id
_entity.type
_entity.pdbx_description
1 polymer ?
#
loop_
_entity_poly.entity_id
_entity_poly.type
_entity_poly.pdbx_seq_one_letter_code
_entity_poly.pdbx_strand_id
1 'polypeptide(L)'
;QPINIHGAELLECLYWRKGALLYMYCHTAKERSEWLRENIATFKKCLNDGVHYLMKMLSFRCPLQLNEDVSLQDKDTARLLSEGIFSDTHLLAMMYSGEMCYWGLRHCGEGKQESLETIDPVSNSDLGCRSQSVSLDFRETGKNMLTKYVAVCEGPLKGQGWNTTTAKQMLCYFVKSHN
;
A
#
# COMPACT_ATOMS: atom_id res chain seq x y z
N GLN A 1 -7.24 -25.96 -10.55
CA GLN A 1 -7.28 -24.59 -10.01
C GLN A 1 -6.82 -24.63 -8.55
N PRO A 2 -5.71 -23.97 -8.15
CA PRO A 2 -5.13 -24.11 -6.81
C PRO A 2 -5.89 -23.34 -5.71
N ILE A 3 -6.91 -22.56 -6.08
CA ILE A 3 -7.65 -21.66 -5.19
C ILE A 3 -8.55 -22.43 -4.21
N ASN A 4 -8.88 -23.70 -4.50
CA ASN A 4 -9.85 -24.47 -3.72
C ASN A 4 -9.29 -25.27 -2.52
N ILE A 5 -7.98 -25.21 -2.22
CA ILE A 5 -7.37 -26.07 -1.17
C ILE A 5 -6.72 -25.28 -0.02
N HIS A 6 -6.34 -24.02 -0.21
CA HIS A 6 -5.57 -23.25 0.79
C HIS A 6 -6.28 -22.00 1.34
N GLY A 7 -7.58 -21.85 1.06
CA GLY A 7 -8.41 -20.83 1.69
C GLY A 7 -7.97 -19.40 1.39
N ALA A 8 -8.71 -18.47 1.98
CA ALA A 8 -8.56 -17.06 1.78
C ALA A 8 -7.14 -16.58 2.23
N GLU A 9 -6.58 -17.17 3.29
CA GLU A 9 -5.29 -16.83 3.89
C GLU A 9 -4.10 -16.89 2.92
N LEU A 10 -4.11 -17.81 1.95
CA LEU A 10 -3.06 -17.89 0.93
C LEU A 10 -3.04 -16.63 0.05
N LEU A 11 -4.20 -16.05 -0.27
CA LEU A 11 -4.28 -14.85 -1.11
C LEU A 11 -3.73 -13.63 -0.38
N GLU A 12 -4.02 -13.47 0.91
CA GLU A 12 -3.42 -12.42 1.75
C GLU A 12 -1.89 -12.50 1.72
N CYS A 13 -1.34 -13.70 1.93
CA CYS A 13 0.11 -13.95 1.88
C CYS A 13 0.70 -13.65 0.50
N LEU A 14 0.03 -14.05 -0.58
CA LEU A 14 0.47 -13.77 -1.94
C LEU A 14 0.46 -12.26 -2.24
N TYR A 15 -0.55 -11.54 -1.79
CA TYR A 15 -0.63 -10.09 -1.93
C TYR A 15 0.46 -9.38 -1.13
N TRP A 16 0.69 -9.79 0.13
CA TRP A 16 1.82 -9.31 0.92
C TRP A 16 3.15 -9.51 0.19
N ARG A 17 3.43 -10.74 -0.26
CA ARG A 17 4.71 -11.07 -0.93
C ARG A 17 4.93 -10.25 -2.19
N LYS A 18 3.89 -10.05 -3.01
CA LYS A 18 3.97 -9.22 -4.21
C LYS A 18 4.21 -7.74 -3.88
N GLY A 19 3.45 -7.20 -2.92
CA GLY A 19 3.58 -5.81 -2.48
C GLY A 19 4.95 -5.52 -1.87
N ALA A 20 5.42 -6.38 -0.96
CA ALA A 20 6.72 -6.26 -0.31
C ALA A 20 7.89 -6.40 -1.30
N LEU A 21 7.78 -7.30 -2.29
CA LEU A 21 8.80 -7.42 -3.34
C LEU A 21 8.91 -6.14 -4.17
N LEU A 22 7.77 -5.55 -4.57
CA LEU A 22 7.76 -4.30 -5.32
C LEU A 22 8.27 -3.13 -4.48
N TYR A 23 7.92 -3.08 -3.18
CA TYR A 23 8.51 -2.13 -2.24
C TYR A 23 10.04 -2.24 -2.23
N MET A 24 10.59 -3.45 -2.07
CA MET A 24 12.05 -3.65 -2.03
C MET A 24 12.71 -3.24 -3.34
N TYR A 25 12.09 -3.60 -4.47
CA TYR A 25 12.57 -3.19 -5.80
C TYR A 25 12.61 -1.66 -5.94
N CYS A 26 11.51 -0.97 -5.63
CA CYS A 26 11.43 0.49 -5.68
C CYS A 26 12.39 1.16 -4.69
N HIS A 27 12.56 0.59 -3.50
CA HIS A 27 13.49 1.07 -2.49
C HIS A 27 14.94 1.03 -2.99
N THR A 28 15.33 0.01 -3.75
CA THR A 28 16.66 -0.04 -4.37
C THR A 28 16.75 0.86 -5.60
N ALA A 29 15.71 0.89 -6.42
CA ALA A 29 15.68 1.65 -7.67
C ALA A 29 15.73 3.17 -7.45
N LYS A 30 15.09 3.69 -6.40
CA LYS A 30 15.07 5.15 -6.12
C LYS A 30 16.45 5.74 -5.86
N GLU A 31 17.40 4.94 -5.39
CA GLU A 31 18.79 5.35 -5.13
C GLU A 31 19.65 5.40 -6.41
N ARG A 32 19.15 4.87 -7.53
CA ARG A 32 19.87 4.84 -8.83
C ARG A 32 19.34 5.94 -9.73
N SER A 33 19.84 7.16 -9.53
CA SER A 33 19.33 8.38 -10.19
C SER A 33 19.26 8.32 -11.72
N GLU A 34 20.30 7.79 -12.38
CA GLU A 34 20.33 7.63 -13.85
C GLU A 34 19.28 6.62 -14.33
N TRP A 35 19.26 5.44 -13.71
CA TRP A 35 18.29 4.39 -14.05
C TRP A 35 16.85 4.87 -13.83
N LEU A 36 16.59 5.57 -12.72
CA LEU A 36 15.27 6.08 -12.39
C LEU A 36 14.76 7.08 -13.44
N ARG A 37 15.64 7.96 -13.93
CA ARG A 37 15.30 8.93 -14.97
C ARG A 37 14.89 8.25 -16.28
N GLU A 38 15.59 7.19 -16.65
CA GLU A 38 15.31 6.42 -17.88
C GLU A 38 14.09 5.50 -17.75
N ASN A 39 13.73 5.10 -16.52
CA ASN A 39 12.72 4.08 -16.25
C ASN A 39 11.56 4.60 -15.40
N ILE A 40 11.28 5.90 -15.43
CA ILE A 40 10.31 6.53 -14.53
C ILE A 40 8.89 5.97 -14.67
N ALA A 41 8.46 5.61 -15.88
CA ALA A 41 7.16 4.99 -16.13
C ALA A 41 7.08 3.59 -15.48
N THR A 42 8.12 2.77 -15.65
CA THR A 42 8.23 1.45 -15.01
C THR A 42 8.23 1.59 -13.48
N PHE A 43 9.00 2.54 -12.95
CA PHE A 43 9.03 2.82 -11.52
C PHE A 43 7.64 3.21 -10.99
N LYS A 44 6.95 4.15 -11.66
CA LYS A 44 5.58 4.56 -11.30
C LYS A 44 4.61 3.38 -11.33
N LYS A 45 4.71 2.50 -12.32
CA LYS A 45 3.89 1.28 -12.38
C LYS A 45 4.17 0.34 -11.21
N CYS A 46 5.44 0.09 -10.90
CA CYS A 46 5.83 -0.74 -9.75
C CYS A 46 5.30 -0.18 -8.42
N LEU A 47 5.31 1.14 -8.24
CA LEU A 47 4.72 1.79 -7.06
C LEU A 47 3.20 1.58 -7.00
N ASN A 48 2.49 1.80 -8.12
CA ASN A 48 1.03 1.59 -8.18
C ASN A 48 0.66 0.14 -7.87
N ASP A 49 1.30 -0.81 -8.54
CA ASP A 49 1.06 -2.25 -8.34
C ASP A 49 1.42 -2.68 -6.92
N GLY A 50 2.52 -2.16 -6.36
CA GLY A 50 2.98 -2.43 -5.01
C GLY A 50 1.96 -2.01 -3.97
N VAL A 51 1.52 -0.75 -4.03
CA VAL A 51 0.49 -0.22 -3.12
C VAL A 51 -0.83 -0.97 -3.30
N HIS A 52 -1.25 -1.25 -4.53
CA HIS A 52 -2.47 -2.00 -4.81
C HIS A 52 -2.47 -3.39 -4.18
N TYR A 53 -1.35 -4.13 -4.28
CA TYR A 53 -1.25 -5.43 -3.63
C TYR A 53 -1.26 -5.34 -2.10
N LEU A 54 -0.58 -4.35 -1.51
CA LEU A 54 -0.63 -4.15 -0.06
C LEU A 54 -2.03 -3.76 0.42
N MET A 55 -2.75 -2.92 -0.34
CA MET A 55 -4.15 -2.59 -0.04
C MET A 55 -5.06 -3.82 -0.11
N LYS A 56 -4.88 -4.67 -1.12
CA LYS A 56 -5.62 -5.93 -1.23
C LYS A 56 -5.33 -6.89 -0.09
N MET A 57 -4.09 -6.91 0.40
CA MET A 57 -3.71 -7.69 1.59
C MET A 57 -4.42 -7.15 2.84
N LEU A 58 -4.42 -5.83 3.05
CA LEU A 58 -5.06 -5.18 4.20
C LEU A 58 -6.60 -5.31 4.20
N SER A 59 -7.24 -5.41 3.04
CA SER A 59 -8.69 -5.56 2.92
C SER A 59 -9.16 -7.01 2.90
N PHE A 60 -8.24 -7.96 3.01
CA PHE A 60 -8.55 -9.36 2.77
C PHE A 60 -9.29 -10.01 3.95
N ARG A 61 -8.97 -9.62 5.18
CA ARG A 61 -9.66 -10.08 6.39
C ARG A 61 -10.75 -9.08 6.79
N CYS A 62 -11.93 -9.61 7.13
CA CYS A 62 -12.99 -8.78 7.71
C CYS A 62 -12.60 -8.40 9.15
N PRO A 63 -12.69 -7.12 9.56
CA PRO A 63 -12.55 -6.75 10.96
C PRO A 63 -13.52 -7.55 11.82
N LEU A 64 -13.04 -8.04 12.98
CA LEU A 64 -13.90 -8.83 13.86
C LEU A 64 -14.96 -7.92 14.49
N GLN A 65 -16.24 -8.24 14.26
CA GLN A 65 -17.32 -7.70 15.08
C GLN A 65 -17.25 -8.39 16.43
N LEU A 66 -16.61 -7.73 17.40
CA LEU A 66 -16.53 -8.22 18.77
C LEU A 66 -17.93 -8.10 19.38
N ASN A 67 -18.61 -9.24 19.56
CA ASN A 67 -19.84 -9.29 20.33
C ASN A 67 -19.57 -8.87 21.79
N GLU A 68 -20.51 -8.15 22.40
CA GLU A 68 -20.41 -7.66 23.79
C GLU A 68 -20.18 -8.79 24.82
N ASP A 69 -20.47 -10.04 24.46
CA ASP A 69 -20.32 -11.23 25.33
C ASP A 69 -18.90 -11.82 25.38
N VAL A 70 -17.97 -11.38 24.51
CA VAL A 70 -16.57 -11.82 24.55
C VAL A 70 -15.75 -10.83 25.36
N SER A 71 -15.52 -11.16 26.63
CA SER A 71 -14.62 -10.40 27.50
C SER A 71 -13.17 -10.54 27.03
N LEU A 72 -12.74 -9.71 26.08
CA LEU A 72 -11.32 -9.53 25.82
C LEU A 72 -10.68 -8.84 27.03
N GLN A 73 -9.79 -9.55 27.71
CA GLN A 73 -9.08 -9.03 28.89
C GLN A 73 -8.13 -7.87 28.52
N ASP A 74 -7.72 -7.80 27.25
CA ASP A 74 -6.88 -6.74 26.71
C ASP A 74 -7.66 -5.86 25.71
N LYS A 75 -7.91 -4.61 26.12
CA LYS A 75 -8.61 -3.60 25.32
C LYS A 75 -7.80 -3.18 24.08
N ASP A 76 -6.47 -3.23 24.15
CA ASP A 76 -5.62 -2.82 23.03
C ASP A 76 -5.64 -3.89 21.93
N THR A 77 -5.57 -5.17 22.30
CA THR A 77 -5.81 -6.28 21.37
C THR A 77 -7.20 -6.21 20.74
N ALA A 78 -8.25 -5.94 21.53
CA ALA A 78 -9.61 -5.78 21.01
C ALA A 78 -9.70 -4.67 19.95
N ARG A 79 -9.06 -3.54 20.21
CA ARG A 79 -9.00 -2.40 19.29
C ARG A 79 -8.25 -2.72 18.00
N LEU A 80 -7.12 -3.43 18.08
CA LEU A 80 -6.37 -3.83 16.89
C LEU A 80 -7.23 -4.74 15.98
N LEU A 81 -7.91 -5.71 16.56
CA LEU A 81 -8.77 -6.65 15.83
C LEU A 81 -9.97 -5.98 15.18
N SER A 82 -10.60 -5.00 15.84
CA SER A 82 -11.72 -4.24 15.29
C SER A 82 -11.28 -3.24 14.20
N GLU A 83 -10.02 -2.79 14.22
CA GLU A 83 -9.41 -2.01 13.16
C GLU A 83 -8.88 -2.88 11.99
N GLY A 84 -9.00 -4.20 12.08
CA GLY A 84 -8.54 -5.16 11.07
C GLY A 84 -7.02 -5.38 11.06
N ILE A 85 -6.36 -5.23 12.20
CA ILE A 85 -4.90 -5.34 12.36
C ILE A 85 -4.61 -6.62 13.13
N PHE A 86 -4.14 -7.64 12.41
CA PHE A 86 -3.98 -8.99 12.95
C PHE A 86 -2.53 -9.40 13.16
N SER A 87 -1.58 -8.60 12.67
CA SER A 87 -0.15 -8.93 12.75
C SER A 87 0.73 -7.72 12.43
N ASP A 88 2.02 -7.81 12.79
CA ASP A 88 3.05 -6.85 12.41
C ASP A 88 3.14 -6.63 10.89
N THR A 89 2.78 -7.64 10.10
CA THR A 89 2.72 -7.56 8.64
C THR A 89 1.72 -6.50 8.17
N HIS A 90 0.62 -6.29 8.89
CA HIS A 90 -0.35 -5.23 8.56
C HIS A 90 0.27 -3.84 8.76
N LEU A 91 1.05 -3.66 9.82
CA LEU A 91 1.75 -2.39 10.10
C LEU A 91 2.83 -2.13 9.06
N LEU A 92 3.60 -3.15 8.69
CA LEU A 92 4.58 -3.05 7.61
C LEU A 92 3.90 -2.72 6.27
N ALA A 93 2.75 -3.32 5.97
CA ALA A 93 1.99 -3.01 4.76
C ALA A 93 1.52 -1.55 4.73
N MET A 94 1.05 -1.00 5.86
CA MET A 94 0.69 0.42 5.95
C MET A 94 1.90 1.33 5.74
N MET A 95 3.02 1.05 6.43
CA MET A 95 4.25 1.85 6.29
C MET A 95 4.80 1.80 4.87
N TYR A 96 4.93 0.60 4.28
CA TYR A 96 5.43 0.42 2.91
C TYR A 96 4.52 1.08 1.88
N SER A 97 3.20 1.00 2.06
CA SER A 97 2.25 1.69 1.18
C SER A 97 2.42 3.20 1.24
N GLY A 98 2.54 3.76 2.44
CA GLY A 98 2.74 5.19 2.66
C GLY A 98 4.06 5.70 2.08
N GLU A 99 5.13 4.94 2.25
CA GLU A 99 6.45 5.31 1.74
C GLU A 99 6.54 5.20 0.21
N MET A 100 5.95 4.16 -0.40
CA MET A 100 5.82 4.08 -1.86
C MET A 100 5.01 5.24 -2.43
N CYS A 101 3.93 5.64 -1.76
CA CYS A 101 3.15 6.82 -2.13
C CYS A 101 3.98 8.10 -2.06
N TYR A 102 4.80 8.25 -1.01
CA TYR A 102 5.73 9.36 -0.89
C TYR A 102 6.74 9.40 -2.04
N TRP A 103 7.34 8.26 -2.42
CA TRP A 103 8.22 8.19 -3.59
C TRP A 103 7.49 8.49 -4.91
N GLY A 104 6.24 8.06 -5.04
CA GLY A 104 5.39 8.35 -6.19
C GLY A 104 5.24 9.84 -6.42
N LEU A 105 4.89 10.60 -5.38
CA LEU A 105 4.80 12.05 -5.47
C LEU A 105 6.16 12.72 -5.71
N ARG A 106 7.21 12.26 -5.02
CA ARG A 106 8.55 12.87 -5.10
C ARG A 106 9.20 12.71 -6.48
N HIS A 107 9.01 11.57 -7.14
CA HIS A 107 9.73 11.23 -8.36
C HIS A 107 8.85 11.25 -9.62
N CYS A 108 7.55 10.96 -9.50
CA CYS A 108 6.65 10.86 -10.65
C CYS A 108 5.73 12.07 -10.80
N GLY A 109 5.75 13.02 -9.86
CA GLY A 109 4.85 14.17 -9.80
C GLY A 109 3.42 13.85 -9.39
N GLU A 110 2.66 14.87 -9.01
CA GLU A 110 1.20 14.78 -8.94
C GLU A 110 0.67 14.53 -10.35
N GLY A 111 -0.16 13.51 -10.53
CA GLY A 111 -0.55 13.01 -11.85
C GLY A 111 -1.02 14.09 -12.82
N LYS A 112 -0.12 14.62 -13.64
CA LYS A 112 -0.48 15.04 -14.98
C LYS A 112 -0.62 13.77 -15.79
N GLN A 113 -1.87 13.44 -16.02
CA GLN A 113 -2.32 12.47 -16.98
C GLN A 113 -1.53 12.69 -18.28
N GLU A 114 -0.71 11.72 -18.68
CA GLU A 114 -0.35 11.61 -20.09
C GLU A 114 -1.68 11.37 -20.80
N SER A 115 -2.15 12.39 -21.52
CA SER A 115 -3.26 12.25 -22.45
C SER A 115 -2.95 11.04 -23.31
N LEU A 116 -3.82 10.05 -23.22
CA LEU A 116 -3.83 8.89 -24.08
C LEU A 116 -4.06 9.41 -25.51
N GLU A 117 -2.98 9.72 -26.24
CA GLU A 117 -3.08 9.96 -27.67
C GLU A 117 -3.57 8.66 -28.30
N THR A 118 -4.80 8.73 -28.80
CA THR A 118 -5.50 7.64 -29.44
C THR A 118 -5.11 7.62 -30.92
N ILE A 119 -5.10 6.42 -31.52
CA ILE A 119 -5.03 6.02 -32.95
C ILE A 119 -3.68 5.33 -33.25
N ASP A 120 -3.61 4.02 -33.54
CA ASP A 120 -4.29 3.31 -34.64
C ASP A 120 -4.84 1.90 -34.29
N PRO A 121 -5.89 1.39 -34.99
CA PRO A 121 -6.43 0.06 -34.80
C PRO A 121 -6.04 -0.89 -35.94
N VAL A 122 -5.00 -1.72 -35.79
CA VAL A 122 -4.82 -2.90 -36.68
C VAL A 122 -4.17 -4.09 -35.96
N SER A 123 -4.91 -5.20 -35.97
CA SER A 123 -4.49 -6.63 -35.95
C SER A 123 -4.20 -7.38 -34.65
N ASN A 124 -5.22 -8.19 -34.30
CA ASN A 124 -5.22 -9.63 -33.99
C ASN A 124 -4.54 -10.18 -32.72
N SER A 125 -5.43 -10.76 -31.89
CA SER A 125 -5.26 -11.91 -30.98
C SER A 125 -4.12 -11.85 -29.96
N ASP A 126 -4.44 -11.46 -28.72
CA ASP A 126 -4.19 -12.32 -27.56
C ASP A 126 -4.88 -11.83 -26.27
N LEU A 127 -5.24 -12.80 -25.42
CA LEU A 127 -5.90 -12.62 -24.13
C LEU A 127 -5.13 -11.66 -23.20
N GLY A 128 -5.63 -10.45 -23.01
CA GLY A 128 -5.16 -9.54 -21.96
C GLY A 128 -6.30 -8.70 -21.44
N CYS A 129 -6.77 -9.02 -20.23
CA CYS A 129 -7.67 -8.17 -19.47
C CYS A 129 -7.04 -6.77 -19.38
N ARG A 130 -7.52 -5.82 -20.19
CA ARG A 130 -7.27 -4.39 -20.00
C ARG A 130 -8.00 -4.00 -18.72
N SER A 131 -7.39 -4.30 -17.59
CA SER A 131 -7.71 -3.64 -16.33
C SER A 131 -7.46 -2.16 -16.58
N GLN A 132 -8.54 -1.38 -16.74
CA GLN A 132 -8.47 0.07 -16.58
C GLN A 132 -7.89 0.29 -15.18
N SER A 133 -6.58 0.55 -15.10
CA SER A 133 -5.93 0.82 -13.83
C SER A 133 -6.49 2.14 -13.36
N VAL A 134 -7.43 2.09 -12.43
CA VAL A 134 -7.82 3.26 -11.63
C VAL A 134 -6.51 3.83 -11.11
N SER A 135 -6.15 5.02 -11.59
CA SER A 135 -4.91 5.68 -11.19
C SER A 135 -4.97 5.86 -9.68
N LEU A 136 -3.99 5.31 -8.97
CA LEU A 136 -3.88 5.46 -7.53
C LEU A 136 -3.65 6.93 -7.19
N ASP A 137 -4.45 7.47 -6.28
CA ASP A 137 -4.13 8.75 -5.65
C ASP A 137 -3.06 8.52 -4.58
N PHE A 138 -1.80 8.72 -4.96
CA PHE A 138 -0.67 8.55 -4.04
C PHE A 138 -0.78 9.44 -2.80
N ARG A 139 -1.33 10.65 -2.94
CA ARG A 139 -1.40 11.60 -1.82
C ARG A 139 -2.40 11.12 -0.78
N GLU A 140 -3.63 10.90 -1.19
CA GLU A 140 -4.69 10.51 -0.27
C GLU A 140 -4.45 9.10 0.29
N THR A 141 -4.01 8.16 -0.56
CA THR A 141 -3.67 6.80 -0.12
C THR A 141 -2.52 6.82 0.89
N GLY A 142 -1.45 7.55 0.59
CA GLY A 142 -0.28 7.64 1.46
C GLY A 142 -0.62 8.27 2.81
N LYS A 143 -1.41 9.34 2.81
CA LYS A 143 -1.89 10.00 4.03
C LYS A 143 -2.71 9.03 4.88
N ASN A 144 -3.70 8.35 4.30
CA ASN A 144 -4.58 7.44 5.03
C ASN A 144 -3.80 6.27 5.66
N MET A 145 -2.86 5.67 4.91
CA MET A 145 -2.04 4.57 5.43
C MET A 145 -1.13 5.00 6.57
N LEU A 146 -0.41 6.12 6.43
CA LEU A 146 0.51 6.58 7.47
C LEU A 146 -0.22 7.14 8.70
N THR A 147 -1.36 7.80 8.53
CA THR A 147 -2.18 8.24 9.67
C THR A 147 -2.64 7.03 10.49
N LYS A 148 -3.12 5.96 9.83
CA LYS A 148 -3.51 4.73 10.52
C LYS A 148 -2.31 4.07 11.22
N TYR A 149 -1.18 3.93 10.53
CA TYR A 149 0.06 3.40 11.11
C TYR A 149 0.48 4.15 12.38
N VAL A 150 0.55 5.49 12.33
CA VAL A 150 0.95 6.31 13.48
C VAL A 150 -0.03 6.17 14.64
N ALA A 151 -1.35 6.21 14.36
CA ALA A 151 -2.38 6.08 15.39
C ALA A 151 -2.28 4.74 16.14
N VAL A 152 -1.96 3.67 15.42
CA VAL A 152 -1.83 2.33 16.00
C VAL A 152 -0.54 2.18 16.79
N CYS A 153 0.60 2.61 16.23
CA CYS A 153 1.91 2.51 16.88
C CYS A 153 2.02 3.37 18.14
N GLU A 154 1.36 4.53 18.19
CA GLU A 154 1.38 5.44 19.35
C GLU A 154 0.20 5.23 20.31
N GLY A 155 -0.78 4.43 19.91
CA GLY A 155 -1.91 4.01 20.73
C GLY A 155 -1.70 2.58 21.26
N PRO A 156 -2.45 1.59 20.74
CA PRO A 156 -2.47 0.23 21.27
C PRO A 156 -1.11 -0.49 21.26
N LEU A 157 -0.15 -0.06 20.43
CA LEU A 157 1.20 -0.65 20.37
C LEU A 157 2.29 0.24 20.98
N LYS A 158 1.90 1.24 21.76
CA LYS A 158 2.87 2.16 22.37
C LYS A 158 3.87 1.40 23.24
N GLY A 159 5.16 1.62 23.00
CA GLY A 159 6.24 0.95 23.73
C GLY A 159 6.67 -0.40 23.15
N GLN A 160 6.01 -0.90 22.10
CA GLN A 160 6.35 -2.17 21.44
C GLN A 160 7.45 -2.03 20.36
N GLY A 161 8.28 -0.99 20.44
CA GLY A 161 9.44 -0.81 19.55
C GLY A 161 9.16 -0.24 18.15
N TRP A 162 7.92 0.11 17.82
CA TRP A 162 7.58 0.74 16.54
C TRP A 162 8.04 2.20 16.45
N ASN A 163 8.68 2.57 15.35
CA ASN A 163 9.13 3.93 15.08
C ASN A 163 8.16 4.66 14.15
N THR A 164 7.73 5.87 14.54
CA THR A 164 6.80 6.71 13.78
C THR A 164 7.44 7.97 13.20
N THR A 165 8.73 8.21 13.44
CA THR A 165 9.43 9.44 13.03
C THR A 165 9.36 9.64 11.52
N THR A 166 9.73 8.62 10.74
CA THR A 166 9.71 8.70 9.26
C THR A 166 8.28 8.87 8.73
N ALA A 167 7.32 8.13 9.29
CA ALA A 167 5.91 8.23 8.90
C ALA A 167 5.35 9.64 9.12
N LYS A 168 5.66 10.26 10.27
CA LYS A 168 5.28 11.65 10.57
C LYS A 168 5.90 12.66 9.62
N GLN A 169 7.17 12.48 9.24
CA GLN A 169 7.83 13.35 8.25
C GLN A 169 7.16 13.27 6.88
N MET A 170 6.81 12.07 6.41
CA MET A 170 6.08 11.87 5.16
C MET A 170 4.66 12.45 5.22
N LEU A 171 3.96 12.31 6.35
CA LEU A 171 2.65 12.95 6.56
C LEU A 171 2.74 14.47 6.46
N CYS A 172 3.76 15.10 7.06
CA CYS A 172 3.97 16.53 6.90
C CYS A 172 4.18 16.92 5.44
N TYR A 173 4.88 16.10 4.65
CA TYR A 173 5.03 16.32 3.21
C TYR A 173 3.67 16.27 2.48
N PHE A 174 2.81 15.29 2.79
CA PHE A 174 1.50 15.16 2.17
C PHE A 174 0.56 16.35 2.44
N VAL A 175 0.70 17.00 3.60
CA VAL A 175 -0.09 18.18 3.97
C VAL A 175 0.44 19.47 3.33
N LYS A 176 1.77 19.63 3.25
CA LYS A 176 2.39 20.89 2.81
C LYS A 176 2.23 21.20 1.33
N SER A 177 2.23 20.20 0.47
CA SER A 177 2.16 20.39 -0.99
C SER A 177 0.73 20.68 -1.51
N HIS A 178 -0.19 21.10 -0.64
CA HIS A 178 -1.56 21.52 -0.99
C HIS A 178 -1.78 23.04 -0.84
N ASN A 179 -0.75 23.77 -0.40
CA ASN A 179 -0.69 25.24 -0.31
C ASN A 179 0.27 25.77 -1.37
#